data_AF-A0A3Q2G731-F1
#
_entry.id   AF-A0A3Q2G731-F1
#
_cell.length_a   1.000
_cell.length_b   1.000
_cell.length_c   1.000
_cell.angle_alpha   90.00
_cell.angle_beta   90.00
_cell.angle_gamma   90.00
#
_symmetry.space_group_name_H-M   'P 1'
#
loop_
_entity.id
_entity.type
_entity.pdbx_description
1 polymer ?
#
loop_
_entity_poly.entity_id
_entity_poly.type
_entity_poly.pdbx_seq_one_letter_code
_entity_poly.pdbx_strand_id
1 'polypeptide(L)'
;MEERKEEGEAEIQEHGPEHWFSKWERQCLAEAEQDNPNEEEREQSQQKMWHLFQNSATAVAQLYKDRVCQQQGLSLWVPFQNAATTVTNLYKESVEAHQRSYDLGVHLGHQRRNKEVIAWVKKRRRTIRREDLISFLCGKVPPPRTARAPPIVTMVSATLQFFPCLPCCFPYCVHCWNKSNAEP
;
A
#
# COMPACT_ATOMS: atom_id res chain seq x y z
N MET A 1 40.68 -51.83 -15.47
CA MET A 1 39.23 -51.75 -15.23
C MET A 1 39.07 -50.68 -14.18
N GLU A 2 38.83 -49.46 -14.63
CA GLU A 2 38.82 -48.25 -13.81
C GLU A 2 37.35 -47.80 -13.76
N GLU A 3 36.66 -48.10 -12.66
CA GLU A 3 35.30 -47.62 -12.43
C GLU A 3 35.37 -46.16 -11.96
N ARG A 4 35.21 -45.24 -12.91
CA ARG A 4 34.92 -43.84 -12.61
C ARG A 4 33.42 -43.70 -12.42
N LYS A 5 33.00 -43.65 -11.15
CA LYS A 5 31.62 -43.35 -10.75
C LYS A 5 31.35 -41.87 -11.06
N GLU A 6 30.58 -41.60 -12.10
CA GLU A 6 30.07 -40.25 -12.39
C GLU A 6 29.08 -39.88 -11.28
N GLU A 7 29.48 -38.91 -10.46
CA GLU A 7 28.63 -38.24 -9.50
C GLU A 7 27.54 -37.49 -10.27
N GLY A 8 26.30 -37.92 -10.09
CA GLY A 8 25.14 -37.19 -10.58
C GLY A 8 25.15 -35.80 -9.95
N GLU A 9 25.38 -34.80 -10.79
CA GLU A 9 25.12 -33.40 -10.49
C GLU A 9 23.62 -33.31 -10.14
N ALA A 10 23.32 -33.34 -8.85
CA ALA A 10 22.03 -32.98 -8.33
C ALA A 10 21.78 -31.55 -8.78
N GLU A 11 20.92 -31.42 -9.79
CA GLU A 11 20.26 -30.18 -10.18
C GLU A 11 19.80 -29.53 -8.87
N ILE A 12 20.51 -28.48 -8.44
CA ILE A 12 20.06 -27.63 -7.35
C ILE A 12 18.80 -27.01 -7.90
N GLN A 13 17.67 -27.63 -7.57
CA GLN A 13 16.36 -27.07 -7.77
C GLN A 13 16.37 -25.79 -6.94
N GLU A 14 16.71 -24.67 -7.60
CA GLU A 14 16.60 -23.34 -7.04
C GLU A 14 15.12 -23.16 -6.72
N HIS A 15 14.75 -23.57 -5.51
CA HIS A 15 13.42 -23.41 -5.00
C HIS A 15 13.19 -21.91 -4.84
N GLY A 16 12.60 -21.31 -5.87
CA GLY A 16 12.12 -19.95 -5.82
C GLY A 16 11.20 -19.74 -4.60
N PRO A 17 11.05 -18.49 -4.12
CA PRO A 17 10.26 -18.15 -2.93
C PRO A 17 8.81 -18.66 -2.97
N GLU A 18 8.32 -19.04 -4.15
CA GLU A 18 7.01 -19.64 -4.39
C GLU A 18 6.78 -20.96 -3.65
N HIS A 19 7.80 -21.78 -3.37
CA HIS A 19 7.62 -23.10 -2.74
C HIS A 19 7.22 -23.00 -1.27
N TRP A 20 7.52 -21.90 -0.57
CA TRP A 20 7.28 -21.73 0.87
C TRP A 20 5.87 -21.25 1.21
N PHE A 21 5.12 -20.77 0.21
CA PHE A 21 3.75 -20.32 0.39
C PHE A 21 2.78 -21.50 0.31
N SER A 22 1.84 -21.53 1.24
CA SER A 22 0.67 -22.40 1.19
C SER A 22 -0.16 -22.11 -0.08
N LYS A 23 -1.02 -23.07 -0.45
CA LYS A 23 -1.94 -22.89 -1.59
C LYS A 23 -2.83 -21.65 -1.42
N TRP A 24 -3.28 -21.38 -0.19
CA TRP A 24 -4.11 -20.21 0.12
C TRP A 24 -3.32 -18.90 -0.06
N GLU A 25 -2.09 -18.82 0.44
CA GLU A 25 -1.24 -17.62 0.26
C GLU A 25 -0.98 -17.33 -1.21
N ARG A 26 -0.70 -18.36 -2.02
CA ARG A 26 -0.51 -18.19 -3.47
C ARG A 26 -1.74 -17.63 -4.17
N GLN A 27 -2.93 -18.07 -3.77
CA GLN A 27 -4.19 -17.53 -4.30
C GLN A 27 -4.34 -16.04 -3.96
N CYS A 28 -4.11 -15.65 -2.70
CA CYS A 28 -4.18 -14.25 -2.28
C CYS A 28 -3.14 -13.37 -3.00
N LEU A 29 -1.94 -13.90 -3.25
CA LEU A 29 -0.89 -13.19 -3.98
C LEU A 29 -1.26 -12.97 -5.45
N ALA A 30 -1.83 -13.98 -6.11
CA ALA A 30 -2.29 -13.87 -7.49
C ALA A 30 -3.42 -12.85 -7.65
N GLU A 31 -4.37 -12.82 -6.71
CA GLU A 31 -5.46 -11.83 -6.68
C GLU A 31 -4.94 -10.40 -6.49
N ALA A 32 -3.90 -10.21 -5.66
CA ALA A 32 -3.29 -8.89 -5.44
C ALA A 32 -2.44 -8.40 -6.62
N GLU A 33 -1.89 -9.32 -7.41
CA GLU A 33 -1.09 -9.02 -8.61
C GLU A 33 -1.96 -8.76 -9.84
N GLN A 34 -3.25 -9.12 -9.81
CA GLN A 34 -4.20 -8.79 -10.87
C GLN A 34 -4.25 -7.26 -11.04
N ASP A 35 -3.80 -6.78 -12.19
CA ASP A 35 -3.83 -5.36 -12.51
C ASP A 35 -5.28 -4.89 -12.65
N ASN A 36 -5.55 -3.67 -12.18
CA ASN A 36 -6.76 -2.95 -12.53
C ASN A 36 -6.41 -2.03 -13.70
N PRO A 37 -6.51 -2.48 -14.97
CA PRO A 37 -6.32 -1.58 -16.10
C PRO A 37 -7.58 -0.73 -16.19
N ASN A 38 -7.64 0.33 -15.39
CA ASN A 38 -8.72 1.30 -15.46
C ASN A 38 -8.31 2.60 -16.18
N GLU A 39 -7.36 2.51 -17.10
CA GLU A 39 -6.98 3.62 -17.97
C GLU A 39 -8.09 3.91 -19.00
N GLU A 40 -8.75 2.87 -19.49
CA GLU A 40 -9.82 3.01 -20.49
C GLU A 40 -11.05 3.72 -19.91
N GLU A 41 -11.54 3.38 -18.71
CA GLU A 41 -12.66 4.14 -18.12
C GLU A 41 -12.25 5.56 -17.72
N ARG A 42 -10.98 5.79 -17.36
CA ARG A 42 -10.47 7.15 -17.10
C ARG A 42 -10.53 7.99 -18.36
N GLU A 43 -10.05 7.47 -19.48
CA GLU A 43 -10.07 8.18 -20.76
C GLU A 43 -11.50 8.42 -21.25
N GLN A 44 -12.37 7.41 -21.17
CA GLN A 44 -13.79 7.56 -21.47
C GLN A 44 -14.46 8.60 -20.57
N SER A 45 -14.15 8.63 -19.27
CA SER A 45 -14.70 9.63 -18.35
C SER A 45 -14.20 11.04 -18.65
N GLN A 46 -12.94 11.19 -19.08
CA GLN A 46 -12.40 12.49 -19.51
C GLN A 46 -13.05 12.97 -20.81
N GLN A 47 -13.19 12.09 -21.80
CA GLN A 47 -13.88 12.38 -23.06
C GLN A 47 -15.34 12.79 -22.81
N LYS A 48 -16.07 12.06 -21.96
CA LYS A 48 -17.44 12.41 -21.54
C LYS A 48 -17.50 13.81 -20.92
N MET A 49 -16.59 14.11 -19.99
CA MET A 49 -16.53 15.42 -19.33
C MET A 49 -16.28 16.55 -20.32
N TRP A 50 -15.35 16.33 -21.26
CA TRP A 50 -15.03 17.28 -22.30
C TRP A 50 -16.22 17.57 -23.21
N HIS A 51 -16.96 16.53 -23.62
CA HIS A 51 -18.17 16.71 -24.43
C HIS A 51 -19.28 17.46 -23.69
N LEU A 52 -19.49 17.18 -22.40
CA LEU A 52 -20.45 17.92 -21.57
C LEU A 52 -20.07 19.40 -21.46
N PHE A 53 -18.78 19.68 -21.30
CA PHE A 53 -18.26 21.04 -21.30
C PHE A 53 -18.54 21.75 -22.63
N GLN A 54 -18.19 21.13 -23.75
CA GLN A 54 -18.45 21.69 -25.09
C GLN A 54 -19.94 21.95 -25.32
N ASN A 55 -20.81 21.01 -24.94
CA ASN A 55 -22.25 21.14 -25.08
C ASN A 55 -22.79 22.30 -24.23
N SER A 56 -22.34 22.41 -22.99
CA SER A 56 -22.71 23.50 -22.09
C SER A 56 -22.24 24.86 -22.61
N ALA A 57 -20.97 24.98 -23.01
CA ALA A 57 -20.41 26.20 -23.59
C ALA A 57 -21.16 26.63 -24.86
N THR A 58 -21.51 25.67 -25.72
CA THR A 58 -22.29 25.92 -26.93
C THR A 58 -23.69 26.42 -26.60
N ALA A 59 -24.40 25.78 -25.66
CA ALA A 59 -25.74 26.20 -25.25
C ALA A 59 -25.74 27.61 -24.64
N VAL A 60 -24.72 27.95 -23.85
CA VAL A 60 -24.54 29.32 -23.32
C VAL A 60 -24.24 30.31 -24.44
N ALA A 61 -23.36 29.98 -25.38
CA ALA A 61 -23.07 30.85 -26.52
C ALA A 61 -24.32 31.13 -27.38
N GLN A 62 -25.15 30.10 -27.64
CA GLN A 62 -26.41 30.26 -28.37
C GLN A 62 -27.38 31.17 -27.63
N LEU A 63 -27.46 31.08 -26.29
CA LEU A 63 -28.30 31.98 -25.50
C LEU A 63 -27.96 33.47 -25.72
N TYR A 64 -26.68 33.81 -25.91
CA TYR A 64 -26.27 35.19 -26.21
C TYR A 64 -26.46 35.57 -27.68
N LYS A 65 -26.30 34.62 -28.60
CA LYS A 65 -26.59 34.83 -30.02
C LYS A 65 -28.08 35.08 -30.25
N ASP A 66 -28.94 34.29 -29.63
CA ASP A 66 -30.40 34.38 -29.78
C ASP A 66 -31.01 35.59 -29.06
N ARG A 67 -30.29 36.21 -28.11
CA ARG A 67 -30.66 37.53 -27.57
C ARG A 67 -30.68 38.62 -28.63
N VAL A 68 -29.84 38.51 -29.66
CA VAL A 68 -29.92 39.38 -30.84
C VAL A 68 -31.20 39.11 -31.62
N CYS A 69 -31.65 37.84 -31.65
CA CYS A 69 -32.90 37.43 -32.29
C CYS A 69 -34.17 37.72 -31.47
N GLN A 70 -34.06 38.02 -30.17
CA GLN A 70 -35.21 38.45 -29.35
C GLN A 70 -35.82 39.76 -29.90
N GLN A 71 -35.03 40.58 -30.60
CA GLN A 71 -35.52 41.72 -31.37
C GLN A 71 -36.53 41.32 -32.47
N GLN A 72 -36.55 40.05 -32.89
CA GLN A 72 -37.52 39.48 -33.85
C GLN A 72 -38.71 38.77 -33.18
N GLY A 73 -38.92 38.92 -31.86
CA GLY A 73 -40.12 38.42 -31.17
C GLY A 73 -40.09 36.94 -30.75
N LEU A 74 -38.92 36.28 -30.85
CA LEU A 74 -38.75 34.90 -30.38
C LEU A 74 -38.53 34.85 -28.85
N SER A 75 -39.11 33.84 -28.19
CA SER A 75 -38.97 33.63 -26.75
C SER A 75 -37.59 33.06 -26.40
N LEU A 76 -36.84 33.77 -25.56
CA LEU A 76 -35.55 33.31 -25.03
C LEU A 76 -35.68 32.22 -23.95
N TRP A 77 -36.89 31.91 -23.54
CA TRP A 77 -37.11 30.97 -22.44
C TRP A 77 -36.58 29.57 -22.77
N VAL A 78 -36.81 29.07 -23.98
CA VAL A 78 -36.35 27.73 -24.40
C VAL A 78 -34.82 27.65 -24.48
N PRO A 79 -34.11 28.59 -25.16
CA PRO A 79 -32.64 28.64 -25.12
C PRO A 79 -32.07 28.75 -23.69
N PHE A 80 -32.71 29.53 -22.83
CA PHE A 80 -32.30 29.67 -21.43
C PHE A 80 -32.42 28.35 -20.67
N GLN A 81 -33.57 27.67 -20.79
CA GLN A 81 -33.79 26.36 -20.17
C GLN A 81 -32.76 25.33 -20.64
N ASN A 82 -32.44 25.32 -21.94
CA ASN A 82 -31.43 24.41 -22.49
C ASN A 82 -30.02 24.70 -21.92
N ALA A 83 -29.62 25.97 -21.87
CA ALA A 83 -28.35 26.37 -21.28
C ALA A 83 -28.27 25.99 -19.78
N ALA A 84 -29.32 26.28 -19.00
CA ALA A 84 -29.37 25.92 -17.59
C ALA A 84 -29.30 24.39 -17.37
N THR A 85 -29.99 23.61 -18.21
CA THR A 85 -30.01 22.15 -18.13
C THR A 85 -28.63 21.56 -18.44
N THR A 86 -27.98 22.01 -19.53
CA THR A 86 -26.64 21.52 -19.91
C THR A 86 -25.57 21.87 -18.88
N VAL A 87 -25.61 23.08 -18.30
CA VAL A 87 -24.72 23.49 -17.20
C VAL A 87 -24.95 22.64 -15.95
N THR A 88 -26.21 22.38 -15.60
CA THR A 88 -26.55 21.55 -14.42
C THR A 88 -26.07 20.11 -14.60
N ASN A 89 -26.23 19.55 -15.79
CA ASN A 89 -25.75 18.20 -16.09
C ASN A 89 -24.22 18.12 -16.03
N LEU A 90 -23.52 19.11 -16.59
CA LEU A 90 -22.07 19.21 -16.48
C LEU A 90 -21.61 19.23 -15.01
N TYR A 91 -22.25 20.06 -14.17
CA TYR A 91 -21.93 20.12 -12.74
C TYR A 91 -22.10 18.76 -12.04
N LYS A 92 -23.28 18.13 -12.19
CA LYS A 92 -23.56 16.83 -11.56
C LYS A 92 -22.53 15.77 -11.97
N GLU A 93 -22.31 15.63 -13.27
CA GLU A 93 -21.36 14.66 -13.82
C GLU A 93 -19.93 14.94 -13.35
N SER A 94 -19.53 16.22 -13.23
CA SER A 94 -18.21 16.59 -12.73
C SER A 94 -17.99 16.17 -11.28
N VAL A 95 -18.99 16.35 -10.42
CA VAL A 95 -18.93 15.96 -9.01
C VAL A 95 -18.82 14.44 -8.89
N GLU A 96 -19.64 13.71 -9.64
CA GLU A 96 -19.61 12.25 -9.67
C GLU A 96 -18.28 11.70 -10.22
N ALA A 97 -17.74 12.30 -11.29
CA ALA A 97 -16.44 11.93 -11.84
C ALA A 97 -15.30 12.21 -10.86
N HIS A 98 -15.36 13.32 -10.13
CA HIS A 98 -14.37 13.66 -9.11
C HIS A 98 -14.38 12.65 -7.96
N GLN A 99 -15.57 12.30 -7.45
CA GLN A 99 -15.73 11.31 -6.40
C GLN A 99 -15.20 9.94 -6.84
N ARG A 100 -15.59 9.46 -8.02
CA ARG A 100 -15.08 8.19 -8.58
C ARG A 100 -13.56 8.19 -8.72
N SER A 101 -12.99 9.31 -9.16
CA SER A 101 -11.53 9.46 -9.30
C SER A 101 -10.82 9.43 -7.94
N TYR A 102 -11.42 10.06 -6.92
CA TYR A 102 -10.90 10.04 -5.56
C TYR A 102 -10.89 8.62 -4.98
N ASP A 103 -12.02 7.91 -5.07
CA ASP A 103 -12.14 6.54 -4.56
C ASP A 103 -11.17 5.59 -5.29
N LEU A 104 -11.07 5.72 -6.62
CA LEU A 104 -10.08 4.99 -7.42
C LEU A 104 -8.65 5.29 -6.94
N GLY A 105 -8.32 6.54 -6.66
CA GLY A 105 -7.02 6.93 -6.11
C GLY A 105 -6.70 6.26 -4.78
N VAL A 106 -7.69 6.16 -3.88
CA VAL A 106 -7.55 5.43 -2.61
C VAL A 106 -7.30 3.94 -2.85
N HIS A 107 -8.06 3.32 -3.76
CA HIS A 107 -7.87 1.91 -4.12
C HIS A 107 -6.49 1.63 -4.72
N LEU A 108 -6.04 2.46 -5.66
CA LEU A 108 -4.71 2.37 -6.25
C LEU A 108 -3.60 2.56 -5.20
N GLY A 109 -3.80 3.48 -4.25
CA GLY A 109 -2.88 3.68 -3.12
C GLY A 109 -2.76 2.44 -2.24
N HIS A 110 -3.89 1.82 -1.90
CA HIS A 110 -3.90 0.54 -1.19
C HIS A 110 -3.23 -0.57 -1.98
N GLN A 111 -3.53 -0.69 -3.28
CA GLN A 111 -2.95 -1.70 -4.14
C GLN A 111 -1.43 -1.54 -4.24
N ARG A 112 -0.92 -0.32 -4.46
CA ARG A 112 0.51 -0.03 -4.52
C ARG A 112 1.22 -0.39 -3.21
N ARG A 113 0.71 0.07 -2.07
CA ARG A 113 1.24 -0.27 -0.75
C ARG A 113 1.27 -1.80 -0.55
N ASN A 114 0.18 -2.47 -0.91
CA ASN A 114 0.08 -3.92 -0.76
C ASN A 114 1.09 -4.64 -1.65
N LYS A 115 1.28 -4.22 -2.91
CA LYS A 115 2.31 -4.75 -3.82
C LYS A 115 3.72 -4.62 -3.22
N GLU A 116 4.06 -3.47 -2.63
CA GLU A 116 5.36 -3.25 -1.98
C GLU A 116 5.56 -4.16 -0.74
N VAL A 117 4.53 -4.30 0.10
CA VAL A 117 4.58 -5.17 1.28
C VAL A 117 4.67 -6.65 0.87
N ILE A 118 3.91 -7.07 -0.13
CA ILE A 118 3.98 -8.42 -0.70
C ILE A 118 5.39 -8.69 -1.24
N ALA A 119 5.94 -7.76 -2.02
CA ALA A 119 7.31 -7.88 -2.53
C ALA A 119 8.34 -8.00 -1.40
N TRP A 120 8.12 -7.33 -0.26
CA TRP A 120 8.94 -7.52 0.93
C TRP A 120 8.76 -8.90 1.58
N VAL A 121 7.53 -9.41 1.74
CA VAL A 121 7.25 -10.75 2.30
C VAL A 121 7.89 -11.85 1.45
N LYS A 122 7.92 -11.67 0.12
CA LYS A 122 8.57 -12.60 -0.82
C LYS A 122 10.10 -12.66 -0.66
N LYS A 123 10.75 -11.71 0.02
CA LYS A 123 12.22 -11.74 0.26
C LYS A 123 12.61 -12.84 1.25
N ARG A 124 13.81 -13.43 1.05
CA ARG A 124 14.38 -14.44 1.96
C ARG A 124 14.67 -13.91 3.37
N ARG A 125 15.11 -12.65 3.50
CA ARG A 125 15.28 -11.96 4.79
C ARG A 125 14.14 -10.98 5.01
N ARG A 126 13.26 -11.31 5.94
CA ARG A 126 11.99 -10.60 6.22
C ARG A 126 12.05 -9.76 7.51
N THR A 127 13.24 -9.45 8.02
CA THR A 127 13.38 -8.63 9.22
C THR A 127 13.69 -7.19 8.84
N ILE A 128 12.87 -6.25 9.32
CA ILE A 128 13.11 -4.80 9.19
C ILE A 128 13.44 -4.25 10.59
N ARG A 129 14.48 -3.43 10.71
CA ARG A 129 14.80 -2.76 11.99
C ARG A 129 13.83 -1.62 12.25
N ARG A 130 13.53 -1.33 13.52
CA ARG A 130 12.57 -0.28 13.91
C ARG A 130 12.87 1.07 13.26
N GLU A 131 14.14 1.48 13.29
CA GLU A 131 14.61 2.74 12.70
C GLU A 131 14.41 2.79 11.19
N ASP A 132 14.59 1.67 10.48
CA ASP A 132 14.45 1.59 9.02
C ASP A 132 12.97 1.64 8.63
N LEU A 133 12.09 0.99 9.40
CA LEU A 133 10.65 1.05 9.20
C LEU A 133 10.11 2.46 9.43
N ILE A 134 10.50 3.13 10.52
CA ILE A 134 10.08 4.51 10.81
C ILE A 134 10.56 5.46 9.69
N SER A 135 11.81 5.29 9.25
CA SER A 135 12.40 6.08 8.16
C SER A 135 11.62 5.93 6.86
N PHE A 136 11.28 4.68 6.51
CA PHE A 136 10.47 4.36 5.33
C PHE A 136 9.07 4.98 5.42
N LEU A 137 8.35 4.78 6.53
CA LEU A 137 6.98 5.29 6.70
C LEU A 137 6.90 6.81 6.74
N CYS A 138 7.92 7.48 7.28
CA CYS A 138 7.95 8.93 7.41
C CYS A 138 8.69 9.65 6.26
N GLY A 139 9.29 8.93 5.32
CA GLY A 139 10.13 9.52 4.26
C GLY A 139 11.35 10.27 4.80
N LYS A 140 11.87 9.87 5.97
CA LYS A 140 13.01 10.52 6.63
C LYS A 140 14.23 9.62 6.57
N VAL A 141 15.41 10.19 6.35
CA VAL A 141 16.66 9.43 6.41
C VAL A 141 16.98 9.12 7.88
N PRO A 142 17.24 7.85 8.25
CA PRO A 142 17.64 7.53 9.61
C PRO A 142 18.96 8.24 9.94
N PRO A 143 19.16 8.71 11.19
CA PRO A 143 20.45 9.25 11.61
C PRO A 143 21.59 8.29 11.24
N PRO A 144 22.73 8.80 10.74
CA PRO A 144 23.88 7.96 10.42
C PRO A 144 24.20 7.05 11.58
N ARG A 145 24.24 5.75 11.31
CA ARG A 145 24.62 4.77 12.32
C ARG A 145 26.09 4.98 12.61
N THR A 146 26.41 5.77 13.64
CA THR A 146 27.68 5.59 14.33
C THR A 146 27.65 4.13 14.75
N ALA A 147 28.44 3.27 14.09
CA ALA A 147 28.69 1.93 14.58
C ALA A 147 29.00 2.12 16.06
N ARG A 148 28.13 1.63 16.94
CA ARG A 148 28.42 1.67 18.38
C ARG A 148 29.79 1.02 18.47
N ALA A 149 30.82 1.82 18.74
CA ALA A 149 32.07 1.27 19.19
C ALA A 149 31.66 0.34 20.35
N PRO A 150 32.18 -0.90 20.39
CA PRO A 150 31.95 -1.73 21.57
C PRO A 150 32.26 -0.86 22.78
N PRO A 151 31.45 -0.91 23.86
CA PRO A 151 31.73 -0.08 25.02
C PRO A 151 33.19 -0.33 25.37
N ILE A 152 34.02 0.71 25.29
CA ILE A 152 35.36 0.63 25.85
C ILE A 152 35.09 0.49 27.33
N VAL A 153 35.14 -0.75 27.82
CA VAL A 153 35.19 -1.04 29.23
C VAL A 153 36.56 -0.54 29.66
N THR A 154 36.66 0.75 29.96
CA THR A 154 37.74 1.26 30.79
C THR A 154 37.56 0.56 32.13
N MET A 155 38.31 -0.52 32.34
CA MET A 155 38.53 -1.07 33.67
C MET A 155 39.20 0.02 34.50
N VAL A 156 38.41 0.88 35.14
CA VAL A 156 38.88 1.62 36.29
C VAL A 156 39.01 0.58 37.39
N SER A 157 40.26 0.18 37.63
CA SER A 157 40.65 -0.59 38.80
C SER A 157 40.25 0.19 40.04
N ALA A 158 39.10 -0.15 40.62
CA ALA A 158 38.66 0.35 41.91
C ALA A 158 39.03 -0.71 42.94
N THR A 159 40.09 -0.38 43.68
CA THR A 159 40.61 -1.12 44.82
C THR A 159 39.51 -1.27 45.88
N LEU A 160 39.21 -2.52 46.22
CA LEU A 160 38.61 -3.03 47.46
C LEU A 160 37.93 -1.99 48.37
N GLN A 161 36.60 -1.88 48.28
CA GLN A 161 35.77 -1.68 49.47
C GLN A 161 34.55 -2.61 49.41
N PHE A 162 34.54 -3.52 50.39
CA PHE A 162 33.45 -4.40 50.79
C PHE A 162 32.10 -3.69 50.80
N PHE A 163 31.05 -4.35 50.30
CA PHE A 163 29.71 -4.49 50.93
C PHE A 163 28.87 -5.49 50.08
N PRO A 164 27.88 -6.18 50.66
CA PRO A 164 27.80 -7.63 50.67
C PRO A 164 26.88 -8.22 49.58
N CYS A 165 27.14 -9.49 49.26
CA CYS A 165 26.26 -10.37 48.49
C CYS A 165 24.81 -10.38 49.01
N LEU A 166 23.84 -10.29 48.09
CA LEU A 166 22.69 -11.19 47.84
C LEU A 166 21.55 -10.41 47.12
N PRO A 167 20.61 -11.07 46.42
CA PRO A 167 20.76 -12.19 45.49
C PRO A 167 19.96 -11.97 44.19
N CYS A 168 20.24 -12.81 43.21
CA CYS A 168 19.55 -12.97 41.94
C CYS A 168 18.02 -13.09 42.10
N CYS A 169 17.25 -12.18 41.49
CA CYS A 169 15.82 -12.38 41.25
C CYS A 169 15.60 -12.88 39.81
N PHE A 170 15.68 -14.20 39.66
CA PHE A 170 14.83 -14.95 38.73
C PHE A 170 14.15 -16.04 39.57
N PRO A 171 12.83 -16.22 39.44
CA PRO A 171 12.34 -17.58 39.37
C PRO A 171 11.21 -17.74 38.36
N TYR A 172 11.47 -18.56 37.34
CA TYR A 172 10.45 -19.46 36.79
C TYR A 172 10.23 -20.61 37.80
N CYS A 173 9.03 -21.20 37.76
CA CYS A 173 8.57 -22.45 38.42
C CYS A 173 7.91 -22.35 39.81
N VAL A 174 6.59 -22.10 39.82
CA VAL A 174 5.63 -22.75 40.73
C VAL A 174 4.30 -22.96 39.98
N HIS A 175 4.17 -24.07 39.25
CA HIS A 175 2.85 -24.71 39.04
C HIS A 175 2.93 -26.16 38.54
N CYS A 176 3.91 -26.93 39.02
CA CYS A 176 3.89 -28.40 38.94
C CYS A 176 4.18 -28.97 40.33
N TRP A 177 3.19 -28.85 41.23
CA TRP A 177 3.12 -29.64 42.46
C TRP A 177 1.65 -29.95 42.74
N ASN A 178 1.08 -30.92 42.02
CA ASN A 178 0.15 -31.92 42.56
C ASN A 178 -0.41 -32.83 41.45
N LYS A 179 0.20 -34.01 41.28
CA LYS A 179 -0.50 -35.31 41.10
C LYS A 179 0.51 -36.43 40.82
N SER A 180 1.07 -36.99 41.89
CA SER A 180 1.49 -38.39 41.93
C SER A 180 0.93 -38.98 43.22
N ASN A 181 0.10 -40.03 43.07
CA ASN A 181 -0.35 -41.05 44.04
C ASN A 181 -1.88 -41.21 44.09
N ALA A 182 -2.37 -42.19 43.31
CA ALA A 182 -3.47 -43.08 43.68
C ALA A 182 -3.52 -44.25 42.68
N GLU A 183 -2.85 -45.34 43.06
CA GLU A 183 -3.16 -46.73 42.68
C GLU A 183 -4.58 -47.13 43.17
N PRO A 184 -5.17 -48.28 42.80
CA PRO A 184 -4.53 -49.56 42.39
C PRO A 184 -4.91 -50.11 41.01
#